data_AF-W8P390-F1
#
_entry.id   AF-W8P390-F1
#
_cell.length_a   1.000
_cell.length_b   1.000
_cell.length_c   1.000
_cell.angle_alpha   90.00
_cell.angle_beta   90.00
_cell.angle_gamma   90.00
#
_symmetry.space_group_name_H-M   'P 1'
#
loop_
_entity.id
_entity.type
_entity.pdbx_description
1 polymer ?
#
loop_
_entity_poly.entity_id
_entity_poly.type
_entity_poly.pdbx_seq_one_letter_code
_entity_poly.pdbx_strand_id
1 'polypeptide(L)'
;MVFKLLEQAGIKIDLDDEPKKPRMEESLMEDDDDLIKIVIVGVGGSGNNTITRLYELGVQGAELIAMNTDAQALKHAKAHKKLLLGKEITQGKGSGGDPEIGYRAAEASAHEIAETIGDADLVFITAGMGNGTGTGAAPVVARVIKERARHNGRFREPLVVSVVTFPFKNEGKLRIEKAKAGIKALLYYSDTVVIIENDKLLQLVPKLPINAAFRFADEIIARMVKGITETIKLPSMVNIDFADVYSVMKNGGAALIGIGESDSSNRAVDAVKNALQNKLLDVEYGSGEKALVHFTVGPDVSLGEINEAMNIVYEKLGEKSEIKWGARIDEDMGKMVRAMVIMTGVKSPHILGGETALQLAPKESLLPAKPKKTFESFEDKLYKTIARREEPKGGLPPYVSRVLDDFEDLS
;
A
#
# COMPACT_ATOMS: atom_id res chain seq x y z
N MET A 1 -3.42 41.74 8.11
CA MET A 1 -1.96 41.67 8.38
C MET A 1 -1.28 40.67 7.44
N VAL A 2 -1.85 39.49 7.21
CA VAL A 2 -1.32 38.44 6.29
C VAL A 2 -1.21 38.90 4.83
N PHE A 3 -2.21 39.60 4.28
CA PHE A 3 -2.15 40.13 2.89
C PHE A 3 -0.98 41.09 2.64
N LYS A 4 -0.59 41.90 3.64
CA LYS A 4 0.55 42.81 3.56
C LYS A 4 1.91 42.08 3.59
N LEU A 5 1.98 40.94 4.27
CA LEU A 5 3.18 40.09 4.31
C LEU A 5 3.39 39.36 2.98
N LEU A 6 2.31 38.95 2.30
CA LEU A 6 2.36 38.30 0.99
C LEU A 6 2.83 39.26 -0.12
N GLU A 7 2.36 40.50 -0.10
CA GLU A 7 2.86 41.56 -1.00
C GLU A 7 4.34 41.89 -0.74
N GLN A 8 4.76 41.96 0.53
CA GLN A 8 6.16 42.21 0.90
C GLN A 8 7.11 41.07 0.51
N ALA A 9 6.61 39.84 0.42
CA ALA A 9 7.33 38.68 -0.09
C ALA A 9 7.36 38.58 -1.63
N GLY A 10 6.74 39.53 -2.34
CA GLY A 10 6.66 39.54 -3.81
C GLY A 10 5.65 38.55 -4.40
N ILE A 11 4.79 37.95 -3.57
CA ILE A 11 3.79 36.97 -4.00
C ILE A 11 2.52 37.73 -4.42
N LYS A 12 2.34 37.93 -5.73
CA LYS A 12 1.05 38.37 -6.29
C LYS A 12 0.13 37.16 -6.45
N ILE A 13 -1.00 37.18 -5.75
CA ILE A 13 -2.07 36.20 -5.95
C ILE A 13 -2.93 36.73 -7.10
N ASP A 14 -2.62 36.31 -8.31
CA ASP A 14 -3.50 36.46 -9.46
C ASP A 14 -4.36 35.20 -9.57
N LEU A 15 -5.67 35.32 -9.43
CA LEU A 15 -6.61 34.19 -9.41
C LEU A 15 -7.05 33.76 -10.82
N ASP A 16 -6.59 34.44 -11.87
CA ASP A 16 -7.05 34.24 -13.27
C ASP A 16 -5.92 34.00 -14.30
N ASP A 17 -4.66 33.74 -13.88
CA ASP A 17 -3.54 33.58 -14.84
C ASP A 17 -3.27 32.09 -15.15
N GLU A 18 -3.64 31.64 -16.35
CA GLU A 18 -3.19 30.34 -16.87
C GLU A 18 -1.66 30.31 -16.98
N PRO A 19 -0.99 29.22 -16.54
CA PRO A 19 0.47 29.17 -16.57
C PRO A 19 0.99 29.16 -18.02
N LYS A 20 1.67 30.24 -18.42
CA LYS A 20 2.48 30.25 -19.65
C LYS A 20 3.62 29.23 -19.51
N LYS A 21 3.62 28.21 -20.37
CA LYS A 21 4.71 27.23 -20.46
C LYS A 21 6.06 27.92 -20.67
N PRO A 22 7.05 27.72 -19.79
CA PRO A 22 8.41 28.14 -20.09
C PRO A 22 8.94 27.28 -21.25
N ARG A 23 9.61 27.92 -22.22
CA ARG A 23 10.42 27.22 -23.23
C ARG A 23 11.58 26.54 -22.48
N MET A 24 11.47 25.24 -22.26
CA MET A 24 12.58 24.43 -21.74
C MET A 24 13.54 24.10 -22.88
N GLU A 25 14.81 24.40 -22.67
CA GLU A 25 15.93 23.79 -23.38
C GLU A 25 15.90 22.28 -23.11
N GLU A 26 15.84 21.47 -24.16
CA GLU A 26 15.89 20.01 -24.09
C GLU A 26 17.25 19.57 -23.56
N SER A 27 17.36 19.28 -22.26
CA SER A 27 18.46 18.50 -21.73
C SER A 27 18.07 17.67 -20.51
N LEU A 28 18.07 16.33 -20.69
CA LEU A 28 18.24 15.28 -19.68
C LEU A 28 17.09 15.02 -18.67
N MET A 29 15.83 15.08 -19.09
CA MET A 29 14.75 14.45 -18.34
C MET A 29 14.29 13.19 -19.08
N GLU A 30 14.81 12.03 -18.68
CA GLU A 30 14.09 10.77 -18.92
C GLU A 30 12.73 10.89 -18.21
N ASP A 31 11.66 10.40 -18.84
CA ASP A 31 10.29 10.51 -18.35
C ASP A 31 10.18 10.15 -16.85
N ASP A 32 9.81 11.13 -16.03
CA ASP A 32 9.58 10.99 -14.57
C ASP A 32 8.53 9.89 -14.23
N ASP A 33 7.80 9.43 -15.25
CA ASP A 33 6.78 8.38 -15.14
C ASP A 33 7.38 6.99 -14.81
N ASP A 34 8.69 6.80 -14.98
CA ASP A 34 9.36 5.48 -14.88
C ASP A 34 10.15 5.22 -13.57
N LEU A 35 10.17 6.16 -12.61
CA LEU A 35 10.98 6.00 -11.39
C LEU A 35 10.40 5.01 -10.36
N ILE A 36 9.07 4.95 -10.20
CA ILE A 36 8.40 4.10 -9.22
C ILE A 36 7.37 3.21 -9.90
N LYS A 37 7.66 1.91 -9.97
CA LYS A 37 6.77 0.93 -10.61
C LYS A 37 5.79 0.34 -9.59
N ILE A 38 4.51 0.68 -9.75
CA ILE A 38 3.41 0.13 -8.93
C ILE A 38 2.67 -0.97 -9.70
N VAL A 39 2.44 -2.10 -9.04
CA VAL A 39 1.68 -3.23 -9.59
C VAL A 39 0.56 -3.60 -8.63
N ILE A 40 -0.65 -3.85 -9.15
CA ILE A 40 -1.78 -4.31 -8.36
C ILE A 40 -2.18 -5.70 -8.88
N VAL A 41 -2.11 -6.70 -8.00
CA VAL A 41 -2.36 -8.11 -8.31
C VAL A 41 -3.63 -8.57 -7.60
N GLY A 42 -4.65 -8.95 -8.37
CA GLY A 42 -5.86 -9.59 -7.88
C GLY A 42 -5.74 -11.10 -7.95
N VAL A 43 -5.94 -11.78 -6.82
CA VAL A 43 -5.81 -13.24 -6.74
C VAL A 43 -7.16 -13.90 -6.42
N GLY A 44 -7.60 -14.80 -7.29
CA GLY A 44 -8.87 -15.51 -7.17
C GLY A 44 -10.08 -14.65 -7.58
N GLY A 45 -11.30 -15.14 -7.29
CA GLY A 45 -12.55 -14.50 -7.77
C GLY A 45 -12.72 -13.05 -7.31
N SER A 46 -12.73 -12.81 -5.99
CA SER A 46 -12.89 -11.44 -5.44
C SER A 46 -11.73 -10.51 -5.81
N GLY A 47 -10.49 -11.02 -5.85
CA GLY A 47 -9.34 -10.25 -6.32
C GLY A 47 -9.49 -9.84 -7.79
N ASN A 48 -9.92 -10.76 -8.65
CA ASN A 48 -10.21 -10.46 -10.06
C ASN A 48 -11.34 -9.45 -10.26
N ASN A 49 -12.38 -9.50 -9.42
CA ASN A 49 -13.45 -8.50 -9.43
C ASN A 49 -12.91 -7.12 -9.05
N THR A 50 -12.08 -7.04 -8.01
CA THR A 50 -11.42 -5.80 -7.58
C THR A 50 -10.54 -5.24 -8.69
N ILE A 51 -9.74 -6.07 -9.36
CA ILE A 51 -8.92 -5.66 -10.52
C ILE A 51 -9.78 -5.15 -11.67
N THR A 52 -10.88 -5.85 -11.97
CA THR A 52 -11.83 -5.41 -13.00
C THR A 52 -12.39 -4.04 -12.65
N ARG A 53 -12.70 -3.80 -11.37
CA ARG A 53 -13.23 -2.53 -10.91
C ARG A 53 -12.20 -1.40 -10.98
N LEU A 54 -10.96 -1.67 -10.58
CA LEU A 54 -9.83 -0.73 -10.73
C LEU A 54 -9.60 -0.35 -12.20
N TYR A 55 -9.70 -1.33 -13.10
CA TYR A 55 -9.60 -1.10 -14.54
C TYR A 55 -10.73 -0.19 -15.04
N GLU A 56 -11.97 -0.42 -14.60
CA GLU A 56 -13.13 0.41 -14.97
C GLU A 56 -13.09 1.81 -14.38
N LEU A 57 -12.52 1.97 -13.18
CA LEU A 57 -12.29 3.27 -12.54
C LEU A 57 -11.12 4.05 -13.16
N GLY A 58 -10.34 3.42 -14.04
CA GLY A 58 -9.21 4.07 -14.71
C GLY A 58 -8.08 4.46 -13.77
N VAL A 59 -7.63 3.53 -12.91
CA VAL A 59 -6.45 3.77 -12.05
C VAL A 59 -5.25 4.20 -12.88
N GLN A 60 -4.63 5.31 -12.48
CA GLN A 60 -3.42 5.84 -13.11
C GLN A 60 -2.16 5.39 -12.37
N GLY A 61 -1.07 5.19 -13.10
CA GLY A 61 0.25 4.93 -12.52
C GLY A 61 0.47 3.52 -11.94
N ALA A 62 -0.43 2.55 -12.19
CA ALA A 62 -0.24 1.16 -11.79
C ALA A 62 -0.61 0.13 -12.87
N GLU A 63 0.16 -0.96 -12.91
CA GLU A 63 -0.14 -2.11 -13.76
C GLU A 63 -1.10 -3.09 -13.05
N LEU A 64 -2.23 -3.40 -13.69
CA LEU A 64 -3.27 -4.27 -13.15
C LEU A 64 -3.10 -5.72 -13.65
N ILE A 65 -2.96 -6.67 -12.72
CA ILE A 65 -2.73 -8.09 -13.01
C ILE A 65 -3.81 -8.93 -12.33
N ALA A 66 -4.51 -9.78 -13.09
CA ALA A 66 -5.45 -10.75 -12.55
C ALA A 66 -4.85 -12.16 -12.57
N MET A 67 -4.93 -12.88 -11.45
CA MET A 67 -4.42 -14.24 -11.31
C MET A 67 -5.50 -15.17 -10.75
N ASN A 68 -5.76 -16.30 -11.42
CA ASN A 68 -6.78 -17.23 -10.94
C ASN A 68 -6.49 -18.66 -11.41
N THR A 69 -7.00 -19.66 -10.68
CA THR A 69 -7.00 -21.07 -11.11
C THR A 69 -8.21 -21.42 -11.98
N ASP A 70 -9.24 -20.58 -11.96
CA ASP A 70 -10.44 -20.71 -12.78
C ASP A 70 -10.28 -19.89 -14.07
N ALA A 71 -10.19 -20.59 -15.20
CA ALA A 71 -10.00 -19.98 -16.52
C ALA A 71 -11.25 -19.21 -16.99
N GLN A 72 -12.45 -19.63 -16.59
CA GLN A 72 -13.68 -18.93 -16.95
C GLN A 72 -13.74 -17.59 -16.21
N ALA A 73 -13.52 -17.59 -14.89
CA ALA A 73 -13.48 -16.36 -14.10
C ALA A 73 -12.37 -15.40 -14.59
N LEU A 74 -11.19 -15.93 -14.94
CA LEU A 74 -10.08 -15.14 -15.46
C LEU A 74 -10.38 -14.51 -16.84
N LYS A 75 -11.09 -15.22 -17.71
CA LYS A 75 -11.48 -14.71 -19.03
C LYS A 75 -12.36 -13.46 -18.91
N HIS A 76 -13.29 -13.43 -17.97
CA HIS A 76 -14.22 -12.32 -17.75
C HIS A 76 -13.59 -11.11 -17.05
N ALA A 77 -12.52 -11.30 -16.29
CA ALA A 77 -11.84 -10.19 -15.60
C ALA A 77 -11.29 -9.15 -16.60
N LYS A 78 -11.24 -7.86 -16.25
CA LYS A 78 -10.54 -6.83 -17.02
C LYS A 78 -9.24 -6.46 -16.31
N ALA A 79 -8.11 -6.59 -16.99
CA ALA A 79 -6.77 -6.35 -16.44
C ALA A 79 -5.77 -6.11 -17.59
N HIS A 80 -4.64 -5.44 -17.32
CA HIS A 80 -3.55 -5.30 -18.29
C HIS A 80 -2.88 -6.65 -18.57
N LYS A 81 -2.70 -7.47 -17.52
CA LYS A 81 -2.16 -8.84 -17.62
C LYS A 81 -3.06 -9.85 -16.91
N LYS A 82 -3.06 -11.08 -17.39
CA LYS A 82 -3.83 -12.20 -16.82
C LYS A 82 -2.96 -13.44 -16.73
N LEU A 83 -2.98 -14.14 -15.59
CA LEU A 83 -2.24 -15.38 -15.38
C LEU A 83 -3.14 -16.49 -14.85
N LEU A 84 -3.15 -17.62 -15.55
CA LEU A 84 -3.84 -18.83 -15.13
C LEU A 84 -2.91 -19.66 -14.24
N LEU A 85 -3.21 -19.73 -12.95
CA LEU A 85 -2.39 -20.44 -11.97
C LEU A 85 -2.62 -21.96 -12.05
N GLY A 86 -1.53 -22.72 -11.99
CA GLY A 86 -1.57 -24.17 -11.88
C GLY A 86 -2.33 -24.85 -13.01
N LYS A 87 -2.03 -24.46 -14.26
CA LYS A 87 -2.67 -25.00 -15.47
C LYS A 87 -2.69 -26.53 -15.49
N GLU A 88 -1.61 -27.18 -15.06
CA GLU A 88 -1.50 -28.64 -15.00
C GLU A 88 -2.23 -29.26 -13.80
N ILE A 89 -2.44 -28.50 -12.73
CA ILE A 89 -3.06 -28.96 -11.48
C ILE A 89 -4.58 -28.92 -11.58
N THR A 90 -5.14 -27.79 -12.02
CA THR A 90 -6.60 -27.58 -12.02
C THR A 90 -7.21 -27.73 -13.40
N GLN A 91 -6.40 -27.76 -14.46
CA GLN A 91 -6.86 -27.72 -15.85
C GLN A 91 -7.79 -26.53 -16.14
N GLY A 92 -7.64 -25.44 -15.37
CA GLY A 92 -8.46 -24.24 -15.47
C GLY A 92 -9.86 -24.36 -14.87
N LYS A 93 -10.16 -25.41 -14.10
CA LYS A 93 -11.47 -25.65 -13.47
C LYS A 93 -11.64 -24.97 -12.10
N GLY A 94 -10.63 -24.24 -11.64
CA GLY A 94 -10.63 -23.64 -10.32
C GLY A 94 -10.18 -24.59 -9.22
N SER A 95 -10.08 -24.07 -7.99
CA SER A 95 -9.56 -24.81 -6.83
C SER A 95 -10.65 -25.51 -5.99
N GLY A 96 -11.92 -25.46 -6.41
CA GLY A 96 -13.04 -26.09 -5.68
C GLY A 96 -13.27 -25.57 -4.25
N GLY A 97 -12.78 -24.37 -3.91
CA GLY A 97 -12.87 -23.85 -2.54
C GLY A 97 -11.81 -24.40 -1.57
N ASP A 98 -10.84 -25.18 -2.06
CA ASP A 98 -9.74 -25.71 -1.28
C ASP A 98 -8.48 -24.82 -1.36
N PRO A 99 -8.02 -24.25 -0.22
CA PRO A 99 -6.79 -23.45 -0.19
C PRO A 99 -5.54 -24.23 -0.55
N GLU A 100 -5.47 -25.53 -0.27
CA GLU A 100 -4.28 -26.32 -0.58
C GLU A 100 -4.06 -26.43 -2.10
N ILE A 101 -5.14 -26.61 -2.86
CA ILE A 101 -5.09 -26.59 -4.33
C ILE A 101 -4.66 -25.21 -4.83
N GLY A 102 -5.17 -24.13 -4.22
CA GLY A 102 -4.76 -22.75 -4.53
C GLY A 102 -3.27 -22.52 -4.29
N TYR A 103 -2.74 -23.01 -3.17
CA TYR A 103 -1.32 -22.96 -2.82
C TYR A 103 -0.47 -23.70 -3.85
N ARG A 104 -0.77 -24.97 -4.11
CA ARG A 104 -0.01 -25.80 -5.06
C ARG A 104 -0.04 -25.22 -6.47
N ALA A 105 -1.18 -24.67 -6.89
CA ALA A 105 -1.32 -24.01 -8.18
C ALA A 105 -0.42 -22.77 -8.32
N ALA A 106 -0.34 -21.95 -7.27
CA ALA A 106 0.54 -20.79 -7.26
C ALA A 106 2.02 -21.18 -7.17
N GLU A 107 2.34 -22.23 -6.40
CA GLU A 107 3.69 -22.77 -6.28
C GLU A 107 4.21 -23.32 -7.62
N ALA A 108 3.39 -24.10 -8.33
CA ALA A 108 3.72 -24.59 -9.66
C ALA A 108 3.91 -23.47 -10.69
N SER A 109 3.21 -22.34 -10.53
CA SER A 109 3.33 -21.16 -11.39
C SER A 109 4.28 -20.09 -10.82
N ALA A 110 5.14 -20.41 -9.85
CA ALA A 110 6.01 -19.41 -9.18
C ALA A 110 6.89 -18.62 -10.16
N HIS A 111 7.45 -19.28 -11.17
CA HIS A 111 8.25 -18.62 -12.20
C HIS A 111 7.41 -17.65 -13.04
N GLU A 112 6.25 -18.09 -13.51
CA GLU A 112 5.32 -17.27 -14.30
C GLU A 112 4.81 -16.06 -13.51
N ILE A 113 4.51 -16.25 -12.20
CA ILE A 113 4.15 -15.17 -11.28
C ILE A 113 5.27 -14.14 -11.21
N ALA A 114 6.50 -14.59 -10.98
CA ALA A 114 7.67 -13.72 -10.90
C ALA A 114 7.79 -12.91 -12.19
N GLU A 115 7.82 -13.55 -13.35
CA GLU A 115 7.96 -12.92 -14.67
C GLU A 115 6.84 -11.90 -14.94
N THR A 116 5.59 -12.28 -14.68
CA THR A 116 4.41 -11.45 -14.96
C THR A 116 4.45 -10.13 -14.18
N ILE A 117 4.85 -10.19 -12.90
CA ILE A 117 4.94 -9.02 -12.01
C ILE A 117 6.14 -8.13 -12.37
N GLY A 118 7.26 -8.72 -12.79
CA GLY A 118 8.45 -7.93 -13.09
C GLY A 118 9.11 -7.37 -11.83
N ASP A 119 9.94 -6.34 -12.01
CA ASP A 119 10.61 -5.63 -10.93
C ASP A 119 9.77 -4.42 -10.51
N ALA A 120 8.82 -4.63 -9.60
CA ALA A 120 7.98 -3.58 -9.03
C ALA A 120 8.57 -3.01 -7.73
N ASP A 121 8.33 -1.73 -7.43
CA ASP A 121 8.73 -1.07 -6.17
C ASP A 121 7.64 -1.22 -5.10
N LEU A 122 6.38 -1.17 -5.52
CA LEU A 122 5.20 -1.37 -4.68
C LEU A 122 4.27 -2.37 -5.35
N VAL A 123 3.91 -3.42 -4.61
CA VAL A 123 2.91 -4.39 -5.05
C VAL A 123 1.75 -4.42 -4.09
N PHE A 124 0.56 -4.12 -4.60
CA PHE A 124 -0.69 -4.39 -3.90
C PHE A 124 -1.18 -5.80 -4.25
N ILE A 125 -1.52 -6.59 -3.25
CA ILE A 125 -2.16 -7.91 -3.45
C ILE A 125 -3.58 -7.83 -2.91
N THR A 126 -4.57 -8.07 -3.76
CA THR A 126 -5.97 -8.11 -3.33
C THR A 126 -6.57 -9.50 -3.51
N ALA A 127 -7.24 -9.99 -2.47
CA ALA A 127 -7.87 -11.30 -2.46
C ALA A 127 -9.04 -11.38 -1.47
N GLY A 128 -10.01 -12.24 -1.77
CA GLY A 128 -11.04 -12.62 -0.81
C GLY A 128 -10.67 -13.89 -0.07
N MET A 129 -10.65 -13.83 1.26
CA MET A 129 -10.18 -14.93 2.11
C MET A 129 -11.31 -15.90 2.46
N GLY A 130 -10.96 -17.16 2.69
CA GLY A 130 -11.84 -18.23 3.13
C GLY A 130 -12.18 -19.29 2.07
N ASN A 131 -12.03 -18.97 0.79
CA ASN A 131 -12.17 -19.93 -0.32
C ASN A 131 -10.79 -20.43 -0.78
N GLY A 132 -10.69 -21.15 -1.91
CA GLY A 132 -9.45 -21.82 -2.25
C GLY A 132 -8.37 -20.92 -2.87
N THR A 133 -8.58 -20.43 -4.09
CA THR A 133 -7.56 -19.67 -4.83
C THR A 133 -7.00 -18.48 -4.07
N GLY A 134 -7.85 -17.55 -3.61
CA GLY A 134 -7.39 -16.34 -2.90
C GLY A 134 -6.59 -16.68 -1.65
N THR A 135 -7.13 -17.54 -0.79
CA THR A 135 -6.52 -17.93 0.49
C THR A 135 -5.20 -18.66 0.31
N GLY A 136 -5.10 -19.56 -0.67
CA GLY A 136 -3.92 -20.39 -0.88
C GLY A 136 -2.83 -19.72 -1.73
N ALA A 137 -3.23 -18.98 -2.76
CA ALA A 137 -2.29 -18.41 -3.72
C ALA A 137 -1.74 -17.04 -3.31
N ALA A 138 -2.53 -16.19 -2.62
CA ALA A 138 -2.08 -14.84 -2.27
C ALA A 138 -0.78 -14.82 -1.43
N PRO A 139 -0.61 -15.68 -0.40
CA PRO A 139 0.64 -15.76 0.34
C PRO A 139 1.83 -16.20 -0.52
N VAL A 140 1.60 -17.10 -1.48
CA VAL A 140 2.64 -17.56 -2.42
C VAL A 140 3.06 -16.43 -3.36
N VAL A 141 2.11 -15.66 -3.89
CA VAL A 141 2.40 -14.48 -4.71
C VAL A 141 3.27 -13.48 -3.92
N ALA A 142 2.88 -13.18 -2.67
CA ALA A 142 3.67 -12.31 -1.78
C ALA A 142 5.10 -12.85 -1.56
N ARG A 143 5.24 -14.16 -1.31
CA ARG A 143 6.55 -14.83 -1.16
C ARG A 143 7.40 -14.67 -2.42
N VAL A 144 6.85 -14.98 -3.59
CA VAL A 144 7.56 -14.90 -4.88
C VAL A 144 8.06 -13.49 -5.17
N ILE A 145 7.28 -12.46 -4.87
CA ILE A 145 7.69 -11.05 -5.02
C ILE A 145 8.93 -10.76 -4.16
N LYS A 146 8.88 -11.14 -2.88
CA LYS A 146 10.01 -10.93 -1.95
C LYS A 146 11.26 -11.70 -2.35
N GLU A 147 11.10 -12.96 -2.76
CA GLU A 147 12.22 -13.80 -3.22
C GLU A 147 12.87 -13.26 -4.49
N ARG A 148 12.05 -12.85 -5.49
CA ARG A 148 12.55 -12.29 -6.75
C ARG A 148 13.45 -11.09 -6.49
N ALA A 149 12.99 -10.17 -5.64
CA ALA A 149 13.75 -8.97 -5.32
C ALA A 149 15.09 -9.28 -4.63
N ARG A 150 15.11 -10.25 -3.71
CA ARG A 150 16.34 -10.71 -3.05
C ARG A 150 17.33 -11.31 -4.04
N HIS A 151 16.86 -12.00 -5.08
CA HIS A 151 17.71 -12.61 -6.11
C HIS A 151 18.25 -11.60 -7.13
N ASN A 152 17.51 -10.53 -7.40
CA ASN A 152 17.93 -9.48 -8.32
C ASN A 152 18.84 -8.42 -7.66
N GLY A 153 19.14 -8.53 -6.36
CA GLY A 153 20.12 -7.67 -5.67
C GLY A 153 19.67 -6.22 -5.51
N ARG A 154 18.36 -5.93 -5.54
CA ARG A 154 17.84 -4.57 -5.36
C ARG A 154 18.25 -4.01 -3.99
N PHE A 155 18.66 -2.75 -3.95
CA PHE A 155 19.01 -2.03 -2.72
C PHE A 155 17.82 -1.95 -1.75
N ARG A 156 16.61 -1.75 -2.28
CA ARG A 156 15.36 -1.71 -1.51
C ARG A 156 14.48 -2.91 -1.89
N GLU A 157 13.99 -3.65 -0.90
CA GLU A 157 12.97 -4.66 -1.13
C GLU A 157 11.66 -4.01 -1.62
N PRO A 158 10.89 -4.65 -2.51
CA PRO A 158 9.57 -4.18 -2.88
C PRO A 158 8.67 -4.12 -1.65
N LEU A 159 7.90 -3.05 -1.56
CA LEU A 159 6.86 -2.89 -0.55
C LEU A 159 5.65 -3.74 -0.97
N VAL A 160 5.30 -4.74 -0.18
CA VAL A 160 4.18 -5.64 -0.45
C VAL A 160 3.05 -5.32 0.52
N VAL A 161 1.96 -4.76 0.00
CA VAL A 161 0.77 -4.39 0.78
C VAL A 161 -0.39 -5.27 0.34
N SER A 162 -0.88 -6.10 1.25
CA SER A 162 -2.02 -6.97 0.96
C SER A 162 -3.32 -6.35 1.47
N VAL A 163 -4.31 -6.19 0.60
CA VAL A 163 -5.65 -5.69 0.94
C VAL A 163 -6.67 -6.81 0.75
N VAL A 164 -7.10 -7.43 1.84
CA VAL A 164 -7.89 -8.67 1.80
C VAL A 164 -9.22 -8.55 2.51
N THR A 165 -10.24 -9.24 2.00
CA THR A 165 -11.54 -9.32 2.66
C THR A 165 -11.64 -10.53 3.57
N PHE A 166 -12.22 -10.34 4.74
CA PHE A 166 -12.58 -11.39 5.67
C PHE A 166 -14.06 -11.78 5.46
N PRO A 167 -14.37 -13.09 5.38
CA PRO A 167 -15.72 -13.57 5.06
C PRO A 167 -16.76 -13.15 6.11
N PHE A 168 -18.04 -13.15 5.73
CA PHE A 168 -19.12 -12.90 6.70
C PHE A 168 -19.17 -14.01 7.75
N LYS A 169 -19.56 -13.66 8.99
CA LYS A 169 -19.79 -14.64 10.07
C LYS A 169 -20.73 -15.77 9.65
N ASN A 170 -21.70 -15.48 8.80
CA ASN A 170 -22.73 -16.42 8.36
C ASN A 170 -22.27 -17.37 7.24
N GLU A 171 -21.08 -17.18 6.65
CA GLU A 171 -20.56 -18.08 5.60
C GLU A 171 -19.95 -19.38 6.16
N GLY A 172 -19.99 -19.57 7.48
CA GLY A 172 -19.68 -20.83 8.15
C GLY A 172 -18.28 -20.89 8.77
N LYS A 173 -18.15 -21.69 9.85
CA LYS A 173 -16.93 -21.80 10.66
C LYS A 173 -15.71 -22.22 9.86
N LEU A 174 -15.86 -23.22 8.98
CA LEU A 174 -14.75 -23.74 8.16
C LEU A 174 -14.15 -22.65 7.25
N ARG A 175 -14.99 -21.79 6.67
CA ARG A 175 -14.53 -20.70 5.81
C ARG A 175 -13.76 -19.65 6.59
N ILE A 176 -14.22 -19.33 7.81
CA ILE A 176 -13.56 -18.42 8.73
C ILE A 176 -12.18 -18.95 9.15
N GLU A 177 -12.07 -20.25 9.45
CA GLU A 177 -10.79 -20.87 9.81
C GLU A 177 -9.80 -20.85 8.65
N LYS A 178 -10.25 -21.19 7.43
CA LYS A 178 -9.45 -21.04 6.21
C LYS A 178 -8.95 -19.60 6.03
N ALA A 179 -9.84 -18.62 6.21
CA ALA A 179 -9.48 -17.21 6.07
C ALA A 179 -8.41 -16.78 7.08
N LYS A 180 -8.56 -17.16 8.35
CA LYS A 180 -7.57 -16.89 9.39
C LYS A 180 -6.21 -17.51 9.06
N ALA A 181 -6.19 -18.76 8.61
CA ALA A 181 -4.95 -19.45 8.23
C ALA A 181 -4.24 -18.74 7.06
N GLY A 182 -4.99 -18.38 6.00
CA GLY A 182 -4.43 -17.68 4.85
C GLY A 182 -3.93 -16.27 5.19
N ILE A 183 -4.64 -15.52 6.04
CA ILE A 183 -4.18 -14.19 6.47
C ILE A 183 -2.93 -14.31 7.33
N LYS A 184 -2.89 -15.30 8.24
CA LYS A 184 -1.69 -15.59 9.02
C LYS A 184 -0.50 -15.86 8.09
N ALA A 185 -0.67 -16.69 7.06
CA ALA A 185 0.35 -16.95 6.05
C ALA A 185 0.76 -15.68 5.26
N LEU A 186 -0.19 -14.79 4.97
CA LEU A 186 0.06 -13.56 4.22
C LEU A 186 0.87 -12.52 5.00
N LEU A 187 0.68 -12.45 6.32
CA LEU A 187 1.43 -11.58 7.25
C LEU A 187 2.92 -11.90 7.30
N TYR A 188 3.36 -13.11 6.89
CA TYR A 188 4.78 -13.44 6.81
C TYR A 188 5.49 -12.78 5.63
N TYR A 189 4.77 -12.58 4.53
CA TYR A 189 5.35 -12.22 3.24
C TYR A 189 4.96 -10.81 2.79
N SER A 190 3.92 -10.23 3.39
CA SER A 190 3.52 -8.85 3.19
C SER A 190 4.13 -7.97 4.27
N ASP A 191 4.52 -6.76 3.91
CA ASP A 191 4.98 -5.77 4.89
C ASP A 191 3.81 -5.21 5.70
N THR A 192 2.66 -5.03 5.03
CA THR A 192 1.40 -4.62 5.64
C THR A 192 0.25 -5.46 5.08
N VAL A 193 -0.69 -5.85 5.95
CA VAL A 193 -1.93 -6.53 5.57
C VAL A 193 -3.12 -5.71 6.09
N VAL A 194 -3.85 -5.09 5.16
CA VAL A 194 -5.12 -4.40 5.40
C VAL A 194 -6.25 -5.42 5.33
N ILE A 195 -7.05 -5.49 6.39
CA ILE A 195 -8.13 -6.48 6.49
C ILE A 195 -9.45 -5.76 6.56
N ILE A 196 -10.33 -6.13 5.63
CA ILE A 196 -11.66 -5.56 5.53
C ILE A 196 -12.67 -6.63 5.88
N GLU A 197 -13.36 -6.46 7.00
CA GLU A 197 -14.40 -7.39 7.42
C GLU A 197 -15.69 -7.14 6.64
N ASN A 198 -16.15 -8.14 5.89
CA ASN A 198 -17.38 -8.01 5.11
C ASN A 198 -18.60 -7.68 6.01
N ASP A 199 -18.65 -8.20 7.23
CA ASP A 199 -19.72 -7.87 8.19
C ASP A 199 -19.79 -6.38 8.52
N LYS A 200 -18.64 -5.69 8.58
CA LYS A 200 -18.59 -4.25 8.84
C LYS A 200 -19.07 -3.44 7.64
N LEU A 201 -18.83 -3.93 6.42
CA LEU A 201 -19.37 -3.33 5.20
C LEU A 201 -20.90 -3.41 5.17
N LEU A 202 -21.51 -4.52 5.61
CA LEU A 202 -22.98 -4.64 5.68
C LEU A 202 -23.62 -3.63 6.63
N GLN A 203 -22.93 -3.23 7.69
CA GLN A 203 -23.48 -2.22 8.61
C GLN A 203 -23.62 -0.84 7.96
N LEU A 204 -22.81 -0.54 6.94
CA LEU A 204 -22.91 0.70 6.16
C LEU A 204 -24.13 0.67 5.23
N VAL A 205 -24.53 -0.52 4.78
CA VAL A 205 -25.54 -0.72 3.74
C VAL A 205 -26.51 -1.88 4.06
N PRO A 206 -27.25 -1.83 5.19
CA PRO A 206 -27.98 -2.98 5.73
C PRO A 206 -29.14 -3.47 4.85
N LYS A 207 -29.58 -2.66 3.89
CA LYS A 207 -30.71 -2.96 2.99
C LYS A 207 -30.29 -3.45 1.60
N LEU A 208 -28.98 -3.53 1.31
CA LEU A 208 -28.53 -3.97 0.00
C LEU A 208 -28.66 -5.49 -0.16
N PRO A 209 -29.08 -5.99 -1.34
CA PRO A 209 -28.94 -7.40 -1.68
C PRO A 209 -27.49 -7.86 -1.57
N ILE A 210 -27.26 -9.12 -1.22
CA ILE A 210 -25.91 -9.70 -1.01
C ILE A 210 -24.98 -9.42 -2.20
N ASN A 211 -25.45 -9.60 -3.44
CA ASN A 211 -24.65 -9.32 -4.63
C ASN A 211 -24.25 -7.85 -4.76
N ALA A 212 -25.12 -6.92 -4.35
CA ALA A 212 -24.82 -5.50 -4.33
C ALA A 212 -23.83 -5.15 -3.20
N ALA A 213 -23.94 -5.82 -2.05
CA ALA A 213 -23.00 -5.68 -0.94
C ALA A 213 -21.58 -6.13 -1.31
N PHE A 214 -21.42 -7.25 -2.04
CA PHE A 214 -20.10 -7.66 -2.54
C PHE A 214 -19.51 -6.66 -3.55
N ARG A 215 -20.32 -6.15 -4.48
CA ARG A 215 -19.85 -5.09 -5.40
C ARG A 215 -19.46 -3.81 -4.66
N PHE A 216 -20.19 -3.47 -3.60
CA PHE A 216 -19.84 -2.35 -2.73
C PHE A 216 -18.52 -2.59 -1.99
N ALA A 217 -18.26 -3.83 -1.54
CA ALA A 217 -16.96 -4.20 -0.96
C ALA A 217 -15.81 -4.04 -1.95
N ASP A 218 -15.97 -4.57 -3.17
CA ASP A 218 -15.00 -4.44 -4.26
C ASP A 218 -14.76 -2.96 -4.61
N GLU A 219 -15.79 -2.12 -4.61
CA GLU A 219 -15.70 -0.67 -4.81
C GLU A 219 -14.86 0.02 -3.74
N ILE A 220 -15.09 -0.30 -2.46
CA ILE A 220 -14.33 0.28 -1.35
C ILE A 220 -12.85 -0.11 -1.44
N ILE A 221 -12.55 -1.38 -1.75
CA ILE A 221 -11.17 -1.85 -1.94
C ILE A 221 -10.52 -1.14 -3.12
N ALA A 222 -11.22 -1.06 -4.25
CA ALA A 222 -10.70 -0.42 -5.45
C ALA A 222 -10.39 1.06 -5.18
N ARG A 223 -11.29 1.79 -4.51
CA ARG A 223 -11.06 3.20 -4.14
C ARG A 223 -9.89 3.38 -3.18
N MET A 224 -9.72 2.46 -2.24
CA MET A 224 -8.60 2.46 -1.30
C MET A 224 -7.26 2.27 -2.01
N VAL A 225 -7.15 1.22 -2.83
CA VAL A 225 -5.92 0.94 -3.59
C VAL A 225 -5.62 2.04 -4.59
N LYS A 226 -6.65 2.56 -5.29
CA LYS A 226 -6.57 3.74 -6.16
C LYS A 226 -6.04 4.95 -5.39
N GLY A 227 -6.62 5.24 -4.22
CA GLY A 227 -6.23 6.35 -3.37
C GLY A 227 -4.74 6.33 -3.04
N ILE A 228 -4.23 5.21 -2.54
CA ILE A 228 -2.81 5.09 -2.17
C ILE A 228 -1.91 5.19 -3.42
N THR A 229 -2.28 4.50 -4.49
CA THR A 229 -1.52 4.49 -5.75
C THR A 229 -1.39 5.91 -6.31
N GLU A 230 -2.49 6.64 -6.37
CA GLU A 230 -2.53 7.99 -6.93
C GLU A 230 -1.92 9.03 -6.00
N THR A 231 -1.93 8.83 -4.68
CA THR A 231 -1.18 9.67 -3.74
C THR A 231 0.32 9.61 -4.00
N ILE A 232 0.84 8.48 -4.49
CA ILE A 232 2.27 8.32 -4.82
C ILE A 232 2.57 8.82 -6.24
N LYS A 233 1.69 8.50 -7.20
CA LYS A 233 1.96 8.73 -8.63
C LYS A 233 1.49 10.08 -9.17
N LEU A 234 0.49 10.70 -8.57
CA LEU A 234 -0.07 11.96 -9.08
C LEU A 234 0.45 13.17 -8.29
N PRO A 235 0.72 14.30 -8.98
CA PRO A 235 1.06 15.56 -8.31
C PRO A 235 -0.03 15.96 -7.30
N SER A 236 0.43 16.42 -6.14
CA SER A 236 -0.42 16.85 -5.03
C SER A 236 0.06 18.22 -4.53
N MET A 237 -0.83 19.00 -3.92
CA MET A 237 -0.46 20.29 -3.30
C MET A 237 0.54 20.07 -2.17
N VAL A 238 0.30 19.02 -1.39
CA VAL A 238 1.23 18.51 -0.38
C VAL A 238 1.56 17.08 -0.79
N ASN A 239 2.73 16.89 -1.39
CA ASN A 239 3.19 15.60 -1.87
C ASN A 239 3.59 14.71 -0.68
N ILE A 240 3.16 13.45 -0.76
CA ILE A 240 3.75 12.36 0.01
C ILE A 240 4.65 11.59 -0.96
N ASP A 241 5.93 11.46 -0.65
CA ASP A 241 6.83 10.69 -1.50
C ASP A 241 6.73 9.18 -1.24
N PHE A 242 7.34 8.38 -2.12
CA PHE A 242 7.38 6.93 -1.93
C PHE A 242 8.15 6.52 -0.67
N ALA A 243 9.13 7.31 -0.21
CA ALA A 243 9.91 6.99 0.97
C ALA A 243 9.07 7.10 2.25
N ASP A 244 8.17 8.07 2.33
CA ASP A 244 7.19 8.26 3.40
C ASP A 244 6.16 7.13 3.42
N VAL A 245 5.58 6.76 2.27
CA VAL A 245 4.65 5.62 2.22
C VAL A 245 5.36 4.33 2.65
N TYR A 246 6.59 4.14 2.19
CA TYR A 246 7.38 2.99 2.59
C TYR A 246 7.76 3.03 4.07
N SER A 247 8.09 4.19 4.67
CA SER A 247 8.44 4.27 6.09
C SER A 247 7.25 3.89 6.99
N VAL A 248 6.03 4.25 6.57
CA VAL A 248 4.79 3.92 7.27
C VAL A 248 4.40 2.46 7.09
N MET A 249 4.44 1.93 5.86
CA MET A 249 3.91 0.60 5.53
C MET A 249 4.94 -0.53 5.63
N LYS A 250 6.24 -0.24 5.64
CA LYS A 250 7.27 -1.28 5.80
C LYS A 250 7.21 -1.85 7.21
N ASN A 251 7.05 -3.16 7.31
CA ASN A 251 6.84 -3.87 8.57
C ASN A 251 5.63 -3.34 9.39
N GLY A 252 4.64 -2.77 8.70
CA GLY A 252 3.42 -2.24 9.33
C GLY A 252 2.50 -3.33 9.90
N GLY A 253 2.73 -4.61 9.58
CA GLY A 253 1.97 -5.72 10.15
C GLY A 253 0.50 -5.66 9.74
N ALA A 254 -0.42 -5.77 10.69
CA ALA A 254 -1.83 -5.54 10.41
C ALA A 254 -2.10 -4.03 10.33
N ALA A 255 -2.88 -3.62 9.33
CA ALA A 255 -3.30 -2.24 9.15
C ALA A 255 -4.80 -2.13 8.96
N LEU A 256 -5.30 -0.93 9.24
CA LEU A 256 -6.68 -0.57 9.05
C LEU A 256 -6.77 0.73 8.28
N ILE A 257 -7.84 0.85 7.47
CA ILE A 257 -8.08 2.00 6.63
C ILE A 257 -9.47 2.54 6.90
N GLY A 258 -9.52 3.84 7.17
CA GLY A 258 -10.73 4.64 7.25
C GLY A 258 -10.83 5.57 6.05
N ILE A 259 -12.00 5.63 5.43
CA ILE A 259 -12.32 6.64 4.41
C ILE A 259 -13.55 7.40 4.92
N GLY A 260 -13.48 8.72 4.87
CA GLY A 260 -14.57 9.61 5.24
C GLY A 260 -14.70 10.75 4.25
N GLU A 261 -15.93 11.18 4.02
CA GLU A 261 -16.26 12.31 3.15
C GLU A 261 -17.16 13.28 3.93
N SER A 262 -17.07 14.56 3.61
CA SER A 262 -17.98 15.58 4.11
C SER A 262 -17.98 16.80 3.20
N ASP A 263 -19.14 17.44 3.08
CA ASP A 263 -19.36 18.75 2.44
C ASP A 263 -19.91 19.79 3.45
N SER A 264 -19.79 19.50 4.76
CA SER A 264 -20.26 20.36 5.84
C SER A 264 -19.45 21.66 5.96
N SER A 265 -19.91 22.57 6.82
CA SER A 265 -19.15 23.78 7.17
C SER A 265 -17.82 23.48 7.89
N ASN A 266 -17.65 22.26 8.41
CA ASN A 266 -16.40 21.77 8.99
C ASN A 266 -15.92 20.51 8.27
N ARG A 267 -16.05 20.51 6.94
CA ARG A 267 -15.84 19.37 6.03
C ARG A 267 -14.55 18.60 6.27
N ALA A 268 -13.42 19.26 6.47
CA ALA A 268 -12.15 18.56 6.67
C ALA A 268 -12.12 17.77 7.99
N VAL A 269 -12.55 18.41 9.09
CA VAL A 269 -12.66 17.78 10.41
C VAL A 269 -13.68 16.64 10.39
N ASP A 270 -14.84 16.87 9.78
CA ASP A 270 -15.91 15.87 9.69
C ASP A 270 -15.50 14.70 8.80
N ALA A 271 -14.78 14.93 7.70
CA ALA A 271 -14.23 13.87 6.86
C ALA A 271 -13.24 13.00 7.64
N VAL A 272 -12.33 13.60 8.43
CA VAL A 272 -11.41 12.86 9.31
C VAL A 272 -12.16 12.12 10.41
N LYS A 273 -13.14 12.75 11.07
CA LYS A 273 -13.96 12.09 12.07
C LYS A 273 -14.70 10.90 11.46
N ASN A 274 -15.30 11.06 10.29
CA ASN A 274 -15.97 9.98 9.57
C ASN A 274 -15.00 8.86 9.21
N ALA A 275 -13.77 9.19 8.78
CA ALA A 275 -12.73 8.20 8.50
C ALA A 275 -12.33 7.42 9.77
N LEU A 276 -12.11 8.13 10.89
CA LEU A 276 -11.71 7.57 12.18
C LEU A 276 -12.84 6.92 12.97
N GLN A 277 -14.10 7.26 12.70
CA GLN A 277 -15.29 6.67 13.34
C GLN A 277 -15.87 5.54 12.49
N ASN A 278 -15.31 5.30 11.30
CA ASN A 278 -15.74 4.21 10.45
C ASN A 278 -15.55 2.90 11.23
N LYS A 279 -16.65 2.15 11.40
CA LYS A 279 -16.70 0.90 12.18
C LYS A 279 -15.71 -0.17 11.73
N LEU A 280 -15.07 0.00 10.57
CA LEU A 280 -13.85 -0.71 10.16
C LEU A 280 -12.75 -0.65 11.24
N LEU A 281 -12.71 0.41 12.06
CA LEU A 281 -11.67 0.76 13.04
C LEU A 281 -12.01 0.44 14.51
N ASP A 282 -12.65 -0.69 14.80
CA ASP A 282 -12.81 -1.17 16.20
C ASP A 282 -11.46 -1.69 16.75
N VAL A 283 -10.55 -0.77 17.06
CA VAL A 283 -9.27 -1.02 17.73
C VAL A 283 -9.08 -0.01 18.85
N GLU A 284 -8.42 -0.46 19.92
CA GLU A 284 -7.94 0.44 20.96
C GLU A 284 -6.92 1.40 20.34
N TYR A 285 -7.33 2.66 20.21
CA TYR A 285 -6.47 3.78 19.81
C TYR A 285 -5.31 3.89 20.81
N GLY A 286 -4.08 3.93 20.30
CA GLY A 286 -2.85 3.73 21.08
C GLY A 286 -1.98 2.56 20.60
N SER A 287 -2.43 1.79 19.60
CA SER A 287 -1.66 0.73 18.94
C SER A 287 -1.06 1.11 17.58
N GLY A 288 -1.40 2.28 17.02
CA GLY A 288 -0.88 2.74 15.74
C GLY A 288 0.39 3.58 15.90
N GLU A 289 1.56 2.98 15.70
CA GLU A 289 2.84 3.70 15.76
C GLU A 289 3.00 4.69 14.59
N LYS A 290 2.38 4.38 13.44
CA LYS A 290 2.49 5.16 12.21
C LYS A 290 1.16 5.28 11.48
N ALA A 291 0.93 6.42 10.84
CA ALA A 291 -0.25 6.63 10.02
C ALA A 291 0.05 7.43 8.75
N LEU A 292 -0.74 7.14 7.71
CA LEU A 292 -0.78 7.92 6.48
C LEU A 292 -2.15 8.57 6.34
N VAL A 293 -2.19 9.89 6.20
CA VAL A 293 -3.42 10.66 6.00
C VAL A 293 -3.38 11.35 4.64
N HIS A 294 -4.35 11.08 3.78
CA HIS A 294 -4.44 11.76 2.49
C HIS A 294 -5.77 12.46 2.33
N PHE A 295 -5.72 13.72 1.95
CA PHE A 295 -6.90 14.52 1.63
C PHE A 295 -7.06 14.66 0.12
N THR A 296 -8.27 14.42 -0.38
CA THR A 296 -8.69 14.87 -1.71
C THR A 296 -9.73 15.96 -1.49
N VAL A 297 -9.45 17.15 -2.01
CA VAL A 297 -10.16 18.36 -1.63
C VAL A 297 -10.60 19.14 -2.86
N GLY A 298 -11.72 19.85 -2.75
CA GLY A 298 -12.07 20.87 -3.72
C GLY A 298 -11.09 22.06 -3.73
N PRO A 299 -11.11 22.89 -4.79
CA PRO A 299 -10.21 24.04 -4.93
C PRO A 299 -10.43 25.14 -3.88
N ASP A 300 -11.58 25.14 -3.21
CA ASP A 300 -11.97 26.14 -2.21
C ASP A 300 -11.59 25.76 -0.77
N VAL A 301 -10.90 24.62 -0.56
CA VAL A 301 -10.48 24.13 0.75
C VAL A 301 -9.18 24.80 1.18
N SER A 302 -9.19 25.39 2.38
CA SER A 302 -8.02 26.07 2.93
C SER A 302 -7.09 25.14 3.71
N LEU A 303 -5.80 25.49 3.79
CA LEU A 303 -4.83 24.79 4.65
C LEU A 303 -5.24 24.83 6.14
N GLY A 304 -5.95 25.87 6.56
CA GLY A 304 -6.48 25.99 7.92
C GLY A 304 -7.45 24.86 8.27
N GLU A 305 -8.38 24.53 7.37
CA GLU A 305 -9.31 23.41 7.54
C GLU A 305 -8.57 22.07 7.67
N ILE A 306 -7.51 21.87 6.88
CA ILE A 306 -6.68 20.66 6.94
C ILE A 306 -5.91 20.57 8.25
N ASN A 307 -5.32 21.68 8.73
CA ASN A 307 -4.62 21.71 10.01
C ASN A 307 -5.55 21.39 11.19
N GLU A 308 -6.77 21.93 11.20
CA GLU A 308 -7.78 21.59 12.21
C GLU A 308 -8.14 20.10 12.16
N ALA A 309 -8.29 19.53 10.97
CA ALA A 309 -8.56 18.12 10.79
C ALA A 309 -7.40 17.23 11.28
N MET A 310 -6.15 17.64 11.01
CA MET A 310 -4.96 16.93 11.47
C MET A 310 -4.80 16.93 12.99
N ASN A 311 -5.19 17.99 13.69
CA ASN A 311 -5.17 18.02 15.16
C ASN A 311 -6.01 16.87 15.75
N ILE A 312 -7.18 16.57 15.15
CA ILE A 312 -8.01 15.43 15.57
C ILE A 312 -7.28 14.09 15.36
N VAL A 313 -6.51 13.96 14.28
CA VAL A 313 -5.71 12.75 14.01
C VAL A 313 -4.65 12.57 15.09
N TYR A 314 -3.89 13.63 15.41
CA TYR A 314 -2.87 13.62 16.46
C TYR A 314 -3.46 13.32 17.84
N GLU A 315 -4.60 13.92 18.19
CA GLU A 315 -5.31 13.66 19.44
C GLU A 315 -5.72 12.19 19.58
N LYS A 316 -6.18 11.56 18.49
CA LYS A 316 -6.62 10.15 18.52
C LYS A 316 -5.48 9.15 18.51
N LEU A 317 -4.42 9.39 17.73
CA LEU A 317 -3.30 8.46 17.60
C LEU A 317 -2.26 8.62 18.71
N GLY A 318 -2.17 9.82 19.29
CA GLY A 318 -1.20 10.19 20.31
C GLY A 318 -0.02 10.97 19.71
N GLU A 319 0.55 11.87 20.51
CA GLU A 319 1.62 12.80 20.09
C GLU A 319 2.92 12.10 19.64
N LYS A 320 3.10 10.82 19.99
CA LYS A 320 4.29 10.04 19.62
C LYS A 320 4.18 9.31 18.28
N SER A 321 3.01 9.33 17.64
CA SER A 321 2.80 8.62 16.38
C SER A 321 3.49 9.34 15.21
N GLU A 322 4.16 8.57 14.35
CA GLU A 322 4.71 9.07 13.09
C GLU A 322 3.58 9.22 12.07
N ILE A 323 3.10 10.45 11.88
CA ILE A 323 2.00 10.73 10.94
C ILE A 323 2.56 11.43 9.70
N LYS A 324 2.37 10.80 8.54
CA LYS A 324 2.63 11.37 7.22
C LYS A 324 1.32 11.81 6.61
N TRP A 325 1.26 13.02 6.07
CA TRP A 325 0.04 13.50 5.44
C TRP A 325 0.29 14.24 4.14
N GLY A 326 -0.73 14.22 3.26
CA GLY A 326 -0.70 14.87 1.96
C GLY A 326 -2.08 15.31 1.53
N ALA A 327 -2.14 16.18 0.52
CA ALA A 327 -3.38 16.75 0.05
C ALA A 327 -3.32 17.03 -1.45
N ARG A 328 -4.37 16.63 -2.17
CA ARG A 328 -4.55 16.87 -3.61
C ARG A 328 -5.84 17.64 -3.87
N ILE A 329 -5.75 18.64 -4.75
CA ILE A 329 -6.93 19.31 -5.29
C ILE A 329 -7.52 18.45 -6.41
N ASP A 330 -8.82 18.24 -6.35
CA ASP A 330 -9.62 17.59 -7.38
C ASP A 330 -10.80 18.52 -7.69
N GLU A 331 -10.83 19.07 -8.92
CA GLU A 331 -11.83 20.05 -9.33
C GLU A 331 -13.25 19.46 -9.34
N ASP A 332 -13.37 18.15 -9.57
CA ASP A 332 -14.66 17.45 -9.60
C ASP A 332 -15.28 17.29 -8.20
N MET A 333 -14.50 17.54 -7.13
CA MET A 333 -14.98 17.43 -5.75
C MET A 333 -15.84 18.63 -5.32
N GLY A 334 -15.81 19.75 -6.03
CA GLY A 334 -16.57 20.95 -5.67
C GLY A 334 -16.28 21.41 -4.25
N LYS A 335 -17.24 21.30 -3.32
CA LYS A 335 -17.06 21.66 -1.90
C LYS A 335 -16.67 20.49 -1.00
N MET A 336 -16.59 19.28 -1.54
CA MET A 336 -16.39 18.07 -0.77
C MET A 336 -14.93 17.90 -0.36
N VAL A 337 -14.73 17.36 0.85
CA VAL A 337 -13.44 16.85 1.32
C VAL A 337 -13.57 15.36 1.54
N ARG A 338 -12.62 14.59 0.99
CA ARG A 338 -12.41 13.18 1.29
C ARG A 338 -11.11 13.03 2.07
N ALA A 339 -11.17 12.38 3.22
CA ALA A 339 -10.01 11.99 4.01
C ALA A 339 -9.86 10.46 3.98
N MET A 340 -8.66 10.00 3.65
CA MET A 340 -8.24 8.60 3.81
C MET A 340 -7.21 8.53 4.94
N VAL A 341 -7.45 7.69 5.92
CA VAL A 341 -6.54 7.46 7.06
C VAL A 341 -6.14 6.00 7.09
N ILE A 342 -4.85 5.72 7.02
CA ILE A 342 -4.27 4.38 7.10
C ILE A 342 -3.45 4.30 8.38
N MET A 343 -3.75 3.33 9.22
CA MET A 343 -3.05 3.10 10.48
C MET A 343 -2.40 1.72 10.44
N THR A 344 -1.09 1.65 10.69
CA THR A 344 -0.31 0.40 10.73
C THR A 344 0.04 0.04 12.17
N GLY A 345 0.36 -1.23 12.43
CA GLY A 345 0.73 -1.73 13.76
C GLY A 345 -0.47 -2.08 14.64
N VAL A 346 -1.67 -2.11 14.08
CA VAL A 346 -2.90 -2.30 14.86
C VAL A 346 -3.08 -3.75 15.31
N LYS A 347 -3.64 -3.96 16.51
CA LYS A 347 -3.99 -5.29 17.02
C LYS A 347 -5.43 -5.64 16.62
N SER A 348 -5.62 -6.53 15.65
CA SER A 348 -6.97 -6.99 15.29
C SER A 348 -7.42 -8.14 16.23
N PRO A 349 -8.68 -8.16 16.73
CA PRO A 349 -9.22 -9.27 17.52
C PRO A 349 -9.19 -10.63 16.80
N HIS A 350 -9.07 -10.60 15.47
CA HIS A 350 -9.05 -11.78 14.62
C HIS A 350 -7.63 -12.26 14.28
N ILE A 351 -6.60 -11.53 14.71
CA ILE A 351 -5.19 -11.79 14.41
C ILE A 351 -4.36 -11.57 15.66
N LEU A 352 -3.90 -12.68 16.25
CA LEU A 352 -2.79 -12.65 17.19
C LEU A 352 -1.60 -11.98 16.48
N GLY A 353 -1.04 -10.96 17.14
CA GLY A 353 -0.08 -10.00 16.58
C GLY A 353 1.04 -10.63 15.73
N GLY A 354 1.51 -9.85 14.74
CA GLY A 354 2.44 -10.29 13.70
C GLY A 354 3.73 -10.95 14.19
N GLU A 355 4.14 -10.75 15.44
CA GLU A 355 5.35 -11.34 16.03
C GLU A 355 5.31 -12.87 16.12
N THR A 356 4.17 -13.47 16.49
CA THR A 356 4.04 -14.95 16.56
C THR A 356 3.85 -15.57 15.19
N ALA A 357 3.43 -14.78 14.20
CA ALA A 357 3.47 -15.23 12.83
C ALA A 357 4.95 -15.46 12.45
N LEU A 358 5.75 -14.40 12.28
CA LEU A 358 7.13 -14.39 11.73
C LEU A 358 8.06 -15.58 12.06
N GLN A 359 7.92 -16.24 13.20
CA GLN A 359 8.70 -17.43 13.59
C GLN A 359 8.43 -18.72 12.77
N LEU A 360 7.31 -18.85 12.05
CA LEU A 360 6.95 -20.08 11.30
C LEU A 360 7.14 -20.00 9.76
N ALA A 361 7.85 -19.00 9.22
CA ALA A 361 8.06 -18.91 7.78
C ALA A 361 8.89 -20.11 7.26
N PRO A 362 8.45 -20.85 6.23
CA PRO A 362 9.26 -21.90 5.61
C PRO A 362 10.56 -21.30 5.04
N LYS A 363 11.67 -22.03 5.25
CA LYS A 363 13.04 -21.58 4.91
C LYS A 363 13.44 -21.87 3.45
N GLU A 364 12.64 -22.63 2.71
CA GLU A 364 12.95 -23.02 1.33
C GLU A 364 12.40 -22.00 0.33
N SER A 365 13.29 -21.55 -0.57
CA SER A 365 13.02 -20.61 -1.66
C SER A 365 12.27 -21.29 -2.80
N LEU A 366 11.24 -20.65 -3.34
CA LEU A 366 10.54 -21.11 -4.55
C LEU A 366 11.26 -20.75 -5.84
N LEU A 367 12.04 -19.67 -5.81
CA LEU A 367 12.83 -19.25 -6.97
C LEU A 367 14.24 -19.83 -6.88
N PRO A 368 14.87 -20.21 -8.00
CA PRO A 368 16.29 -20.54 -8.02
C PRO A 368 17.12 -19.29 -7.73
N ALA A 369 18.15 -19.42 -6.88
CA ALA A 369 19.05 -18.33 -6.54
C ALA A 369 19.87 -17.90 -7.77
N LYS A 370 19.82 -16.62 -8.14
CA LYS A 370 20.78 -16.05 -9.10
C LYS A 370 22.13 -15.84 -8.40
N PRO A 371 23.26 -16.07 -9.08
CA PRO A 371 24.57 -15.78 -8.52
C PRO A 371 24.69 -14.28 -8.23
N LYS A 372 24.87 -13.91 -6.95
CA LYS A 372 25.09 -12.52 -6.54
C LYS A 372 26.43 -12.03 -7.11
N LYS A 373 26.40 -10.99 -7.94
CA LYS A 373 27.60 -10.19 -8.20
C LYS A 373 27.79 -9.22 -7.04
N THR A 374 28.67 -9.53 -6.12
CA THR A 374 29.09 -8.61 -5.05
C THR A 374 30.15 -7.66 -5.60
N PHE A 375 29.79 -6.41 -5.82
CA PHE A 375 30.74 -5.30 -5.81
C PHE A 375 30.54 -4.59 -4.49
N GLU A 376 31.42 -4.83 -3.51
CA GLU A 376 31.54 -3.95 -2.35
C GLU A 376 32.68 -2.97 -2.61
N SER A 377 32.33 -1.70 -2.79
CA SER A 377 33.31 -0.61 -2.87
C SER A 377 33.81 -0.22 -1.48
N PHE A 378 34.91 0.53 -1.40
CA PHE A 378 35.39 1.11 -0.14
C PHE A 378 34.39 2.16 0.42
N GLU A 379 33.72 2.88 -0.47
CA GLU A 379 32.70 3.88 -0.14
C GLU A 379 31.47 3.23 0.53
N ASP A 380 31.04 2.06 0.06
CA ASP A 380 29.96 1.29 0.71
C ASP A 380 30.29 0.92 2.16
N LYS A 381 31.57 0.66 2.47
CA LYS A 381 32.01 0.36 3.84
C LYS A 381 31.98 1.62 4.71
N LEU A 382 32.45 2.75 4.18
CA LEU A 382 32.45 4.04 4.88
C LEU A 382 31.02 4.48 5.24
N TYR A 383 30.08 4.44 4.29
CA TYR A 383 28.69 4.82 4.55
C TYR A 383 27.94 3.83 5.46
N LYS A 384 28.27 2.53 5.42
CA LYS A 384 27.77 1.55 6.40
C LYS A 384 28.24 1.85 7.83
N THR A 385 29.47 2.36 7.99
CA THR A 385 30.01 2.77 9.29
C THR A 385 29.32 4.04 9.81
N ILE A 386 29.11 5.03 8.95
CA ILE A 386 28.39 6.27 9.29
C ILE A 386 26.94 5.98 9.68
N ALA A 387 26.24 5.13 8.92
CA ALA A 387 24.82 4.80 9.15
C ALA A 387 24.57 4.00 10.44
N ARG A 388 25.60 3.37 11.03
CA ARG A 388 25.47 2.51 12.21
C ARG A 388 25.99 3.13 13.52
N ARG A 389 26.61 4.32 13.51
CA ARG A 389 27.29 4.90 14.69
C ARG A 389 28.11 3.85 15.45
N GLU A 390 28.91 3.07 14.74
CA GLU A 390 29.93 2.21 15.36
C GLU A 390 31.30 2.59 14.81
N GLU A 391 32.27 2.82 15.69
CA GLU A 391 33.65 3.05 15.28
C GLU A 391 34.23 1.81 14.58
N PRO A 392 34.95 1.98 13.47
CA PRO A 392 35.54 0.86 12.77
C PRO A 392 36.57 0.16 13.65
N LYS A 393 36.39 -1.14 13.90
CA LYS A 393 37.44 -1.98 14.49
C LYS A 393 38.58 -2.12 13.48
N GLY A 394 39.66 -1.42 13.76
CA GLY A 394 40.82 -1.27 12.88
C GLY A 394 40.93 0.20 12.50
N GLY A 395 41.81 0.91 13.21
CA GLY A 395 41.91 2.37 13.17
C GLY A 395 41.90 2.97 11.76
N LEU A 396 41.33 4.17 11.69
CA LEU A 396 41.21 4.91 10.44
C LEU A 396 42.60 5.21 9.83
N PRO A 397 42.74 5.20 8.49
CA PRO A 397 43.96 5.62 7.84
C PRO A 397 44.35 7.06 8.25
N PRO A 398 45.66 7.39 8.39
CA PRO A 398 46.13 8.68 8.93
C PRO A 398 45.67 9.94 8.18
N TYR A 399 45.16 9.81 6.95
CA TYR A 399 44.61 10.93 6.19
C TYR A 399 43.14 11.21 6.53
N VAL A 400 42.40 10.20 7.03
CA VAL A 400 40.99 10.33 7.44
C VAL A 400 40.89 10.94 8.83
N SER A 401 41.82 10.60 9.73
CA SER A 401 41.91 11.27 11.04
C SER A 401 42.12 12.77 10.87
N ARG A 402 42.96 13.22 9.93
CA ARG A 402 43.13 14.65 9.61
C ARG A 402 41.85 15.34 9.15
N VAL A 403 41.07 14.68 8.29
CA VAL A 403 39.82 15.27 7.78
C VAL A 403 38.77 15.37 8.89
N LEU A 404 38.74 14.42 9.83
CA LEU A 404 37.84 14.47 10.98
C LEU A 404 38.30 15.48 12.04
N ASP A 405 39.61 15.59 12.28
CA ASP A 405 40.20 16.61 13.16
C ASP A 405 39.91 18.02 12.62
N ASP A 406 39.98 18.23 11.30
CA ASP A 406 39.65 19.51 10.65
C ASP A 406 38.14 19.87 10.76
N PHE A 407 37.26 18.90 11.05
CA PHE A 407 35.82 19.12 11.26
C PHE A 407 35.46 19.40 12.72
N GLU A 408 36.26 18.95 13.70
CA GLU A 408 36.05 19.25 15.13
C GLU A 408 36.52 20.66 15.51
N ASP A 409 37.46 21.27 14.78
CA ASP A 409 37.94 22.64 15.02
C ASP A 409 36.98 23.75 14.51
N LEU A 410 35.81 23.39 13.97
CA LEU A 410 34.78 24.32 13.49
C LEU A 410 33.53 24.43 14.40
N SER A 411 33.56 23.87 15.61
CA SER A 411 32.49 24.01 16.62
C SER A 411 32.81 25.00 17.72
#